data_AF-A0A1I8BSH9-F1
#
_entry.id   AF-A0A1I8BSH9-F1
#
_cell.length_a   1.000
_cell.length_b   1.000
_cell.length_c   1.000
_cell.angle_alpha   90.00
_cell.angle_beta   90.00
_cell.angle_gamma   90.00
#
_symmetry.space_group_name_H-M   'P 1'
#
loop_
_entity.id
_entity.type
_entity.pdbx_description
1 polymer ?
#
loop_
_entity_poly.entity_id
_entity_poly.type
_entity_poly.pdbx_seq_one_letter_code
_entity_poly.pdbx_strand_id
1 'polypeptide(L)'
;MNDFVRQMHENNGLLKRLESEGIEESEVENKLLEFLRLHVPPRKCQLAGNSVHYDLQFLKLYMPKFVEYLHYRIVDVSSIKELVSRWYSKSEELINMPAKKLKHLAMDDIKESIDELVYYKKHFFV
;
A
#
# COMPACT_ATOMS: atom_id res chain seq x y z
N MET A 1 1.57 20.80 3.69
CA MET A 1 1.62 20.13 2.37
C MET A 1 2.31 21.07 1.40
N ASN A 2 3.29 20.58 0.62
CA ASN A 2 3.93 21.37 -0.42
C ASN A 2 3.01 21.46 -1.67
N ASP A 3 3.40 22.26 -2.66
CA ASP A 3 2.55 22.54 -3.82
C ASP A 3 2.34 21.32 -4.72
N PHE A 4 3.37 20.49 -4.90
CA PHE A 4 3.28 19.26 -5.69
C PHE A 4 2.23 18.29 -5.13
N VAL A 5 2.28 18.01 -3.83
CA VAL A 5 1.34 17.09 -3.18
C VAL A 5 -0.07 17.68 -3.14
N ARG A 6 -0.19 19.00 -2.91
CA ARG A 6 -1.47 19.69 -2.97
C ARG A 6 -2.13 19.51 -4.34
N GLN A 7 -1.41 19.83 -5.41
CA GLN A 7 -1.94 19.76 -6.77
C GLN A 7 -2.31 18.33 -7.17
N MET A 8 -1.54 17.33 -6.74
CA MET A 8 -1.88 15.92 -6.95
C MET A 8 -3.24 15.57 -6.31
N HIS A 9 -3.46 15.96 -5.05
CA HIS A 9 -4.70 15.68 -4.33
C HIS A 9 -5.91 16.51 -4.77
N GLU A 10 -5.67 17.69 -5.35
CA GLU A 10 -6.70 18.45 -6.05
C GLU A 10 -7.13 17.74 -7.34
N ASN A 11 -6.15 17.35 -8.17
CA ASN A 11 -6.38 16.74 -9.47
C ASN A 11 -7.07 15.36 -9.37
N ASN A 12 -6.74 14.56 -8.36
CA ASN A 12 -7.38 13.26 -8.14
C ASN A 12 -8.72 13.36 -7.38
N GLY A 13 -9.13 14.57 -7.00
CA GLY A 13 -10.38 14.84 -6.29
C GLY A 13 -10.39 14.47 -4.81
N LEU A 14 -9.25 14.07 -4.23
CA LEU A 14 -9.17 13.67 -2.83
C LEU A 14 -9.51 14.82 -1.88
N LEU A 15 -9.02 16.04 -2.12
CA LEU A 15 -9.31 17.17 -1.23
C LEU A 15 -10.81 17.47 -1.16
N LYS A 16 -11.47 17.47 -2.31
CA LYS A 16 -12.93 17.67 -2.38
C LYS A 16 -13.71 16.58 -1.65
N ARG A 17 -13.28 15.32 -1.79
CA ARG A 17 -13.90 14.19 -1.07
C ARG A 17 -13.66 14.27 0.43
N LEU A 18 -12.49 14.73 0.86
CA LEU A 18 -12.19 14.93 2.28
C LEU A 18 -13.12 15.97 2.90
N GLU A 19 -13.41 17.06 2.19
CA GLU A 19 -14.35 18.09 2.65
C GLU A 19 -15.79 17.59 2.76
N SER A 20 -16.25 16.73 1.84
CA SER A 20 -17.64 16.28 1.81
C SER A 20 -17.92 14.96 2.55
N GLU A 21 -16.94 14.05 2.61
CA GLU A 21 -17.09 12.67 3.07
C GLU A 21 -16.05 12.30 4.14
N GLY A 22 -15.23 13.26 4.59
CA GLY A 22 -14.21 13.02 5.60
C GLY A 22 -14.82 12.46 6.88
N ILE A 23 -14.14 11.48 7.46
CA ILE A 23 -14.47 10.91 8.76
C ILE A 23 -13.28 11.04 9.69
N GLU A 24 -13.57 11.08 10.99
CA GLU A 24 -12.56 11.22 12.03
C GLU A 24 -11.56 10.05 12.01
N GLU A 25 -10.29 10.34 12.27
CA GLU A 25 -9.20 9.35 12.29
C GLU A 25 -9.53 8.15 13.20
N SER A 26 -10.09 8.43 14.38
CA SER A 26 -10.50 7.39 15.33
C SER A 26 -11.63 6.50 14.80
N GLU A 27 -12.53 7.04 13.97
CA GLU A 27 -13.58 6.26 13.33
C GLU A 27 -12.98 5.36 12.24
N VAL A 28 -12.00 5.86 11.48
CA VAL A 28 -11.25 5.06 10.49
C VAL A 28 -10.54 3.89 11.18
N GLU A 29 -9.81 4.13 12.27
CA GLU A 29 -9.08 3.09 13.00
C GLU A 29 -10.04 1.98 13.47
N ASN A 30 -11.21 2.35 14.01
CA ASN A 30 -12.21 1.39 14.47
C ASN A 30 -12.79 0.55 13.34
N LYS A 31 -13.12 1.16 12.19
CA LYS A 31 -13.63 0.43 11.01
C LYS A 31 -12.58 -0.54 10.47
N LEU A 32 -11.31 -0.13 10.43
CA LEU A 32 -10.21 -0.99 9.99
C LEU A 32 -10.01 -2.17 10.96
N LEU A 33 -10.10 -1.94 12.27
CA LEU A 33 -10.01 -3.00 13.28
C LEU A 33 -11.17 -3.99 13.19
N GLU A 34 -12.40 -3.50 13.00
CA GLU A 34 -13.58 -4.34 12.81
C GLU A 34 -13.41 -5.23 11.58
N PHE A 35 -13.00 -4.63 10.45
CA PHE A 35 -12.70 -5.36 9.23
C PHE A 35 -11.65 -6.45 9.47
N LEU A 36 -10.53 -6.14 10.13
CA LEU A 36 -9.49 -7.14 10.42
C LEU A 36 -10.01 -8.28 11.28
N ARG A 37 -10.77 -7.98 12.34
CA ARG A 37 -11.31 -9.00 13.27
C ARG A 37 -12.23 -10.00 12.58
N LEU A 38 -12.91 -9.59 11.52
CA LEU A 38 -13.77 -10.47 10.73
C LEU A 38 -12.98 -11.42 9.81
N HIS A 39 -11.74 -11.09 9.44
CA HIS A 39 -11.00 -11.81 8.40
C HIS A 39 -9.79 -12.57 8.93
N VAL A 40 -9.13 -12.08 9.98
CA VAL A 40 -7.85 -12.61 10.46
C VAL A 40 -7.75 -12.58 11.98
N PRO A 41 -7.15 -13.59 12.62
CA PRO A 41 -6.84 -13.53 14.04
C PRO A 41 -5.81 -12.43 14.37
N PRO A 42 -5.76 -11.95 15.63
CA PRO A 42 -4.77 -10.96 16.04
C PRO A 42 -3.35 -11.48 15.84
N ARG A 43 -2.43 -10.58 15.48
CA ARG A 43 -1.00 -10.83 15.25
C ARG A 43 -0.69 -11.83 14.14
N LYS A 44 -1.62 -12.14 13.23
CA LYS A 44 -1.38 -13.07 12.11
C LYS A 44 -1.15 -12.38 10.76
N CYS A 45 -1.82 -11.27 10.51
CA CYS A 45 -1.75 -10.56 9.23
C CYS A 45 -0.56 -9.58 9.18
N GLN A 46 0.24 -9.62 8.12
CA GLN A 46 1.31 -8.63 7.87
C GLN A 46 0.73 -7.41 7.15
N LEU A 47 1.31 -6.24 7.41
CA LEU A 47 1.05 -5.08 6.56
C LEU A 47 1.76 -5.27 5.20
N ALA A 48 1.06 -5.07 4.09
CA ALA A 48 1.58 -5.31 2.75
C ALA A 48 1.31 -4.12 1.81
N GLY A 49 2.24 -3.83 0.91
CA GLY A 49 2.12 -2.75 -0.07
C GLY A 49 3.46 -2.35 -0.68
N ASN A 50 3.46 -1.33 -1.54
CA ASN A 50 4.69 -0.72 -2.06
C ASN A 50 5.26 0.31 -1.09
N SER A 51 6.54 0.18 -0.73
CA SER A 51 7.23 1.12 0.17
C SER A 51 6.49 1.28 1.50
N VAL A 52 5.80 0.22 1.93
CA VAL A 52 4.79 0.23 3.00
C VAL A 52 5.36 0.51 4.38
N HIS A 53 6.70 0.52 4.50
CA HIS A 53 7.38 0.97 5.69
C HIS A 53 7.12 2.46 5.99
N TYR A 54 6.86 3.29 4.97
CA TYR A 54 6.44 4.69 5.17
C TYR A 54 5.03 4.75 5.75
N ASP A 55 4.07 4.03 5.17
CA ASP A 55 2.70 3.94 5.68
C ASP A 55 2.68 3.45 7.13
N LEU A 56 3.48 2.43 7.44
CA LEU A 56 3.62 1.90 8.80
C LEU A 56 4.06 2.97 9.80
N GLN A 57 4.94 3.90 9.42
CA GLN A 57 5.38 4.99 10.30
C GLN A 57 4.22 5.91 10.66
N PHE A 58 3.38 6.26 9.68
CA PHE A 58 2.17 7.05 9.92
C PHE A 58 1.17 6.28 10.77
N LEU A 59 0.87 5.03 10.41
CA LEU A 59 -0.08 4.19 11.15
C LEU A 59 0.34 4.00 12.61
N LYS A 60 1.65 3.91 12.92
CA LYS A 60 2.12 3.83 14.31
C LYS A 60 1.79 5.07 15.14
N LEU A 61 1.75 6.24 14.52
CA LEU A 61 1.47 7.51 15.19
C LEU A 61 -0.03 7.76 15.32
N TYR A 62 -0.76 7.50 14.24
CA TYR A 62 -2.16 7.92 14.07
C TYR A 62 -3.17 6.78 14.31
N MET A 63 -2.76 5.52 14.14
CA MET A 63 -3.61 4.33 14.30
C MET A 63 -2.90 3.18 15.04
N PRO A 64 -2.40 3.43 16.28
CA PRO A 64 -1.56 2.48 16.99
C PRO A 64 -2.27 1.16 17.35
N LYS A 65 -3.58 1.17 17.62
CA LYS A 65 -4.34 -0.05 17.94
C LYS A 65 -4.49 -0.93 16.71
N PHE A 66 -4.67 -0.33 15.53
CA PHE A 66 -4.65 -1.05 14.27
C PHE A 66 -3.31 -1.74 14.04
N VAL A 67 -2.19 -1.03 14.22
CA VAL A 67 -0.85 -1.60 14.09
C VAL A 67 -0.59 -2.71 15.12
N GLU A 68 -1.08 -2.54 16.35
CA GLU A 68 -0.95 -3.56 17.40
C GLU A 68 -1.68 -4.87 17.02
N TYR A 69 -2.80 -4.78 16.30
CA TYR A 69 -3.51 -5.96 15.83
C TYR A 69 -2.74 -6.73 14.75
N LEU A 70 -1.92 -6.05 13.97
CA LEU A 70 -1.10 -6.66 12.91
C LEU A 70 0.12 -7.40 13.48
N HIS A 71 0.67 -8.29 12.66
CA HIS A 71 1.99 -8.89 12.88
C HIS A 71 3.09 -7.83 12.65
N TYR A 72 4.23 -7.96 13.34
CA TYR A 72 5.31 -6.96 13.27
C TYR A 72 6.04 -6.90 11.92
N ARG A 73 5.98 -7.98 11.13
CA ARG A 73 6.58 -8.06 9.80
C ARG A 73 5.73 -7.34 8.77
N ILE A 74 6.40 -6.80 7.76
CA ILE A 74 5.77 -6.25 6.56
C ILE A 74 6.11 -7.08 5.33
N VAL A 75 5.26 -7.00 4.32
CA VAL A 75 5.53 -7.48 2.96
C VAL A 75 5.66 -6.26 2.07
N ASP A 76 6.90 -5.81 1.84
CA ASP A 76 7.17 -4.63 1.03
C ASP A 76 7.50 -5.04 -0.43
N VAL A 77 6.55 -4.78 -1.33
CA VAL A 77 6.65 -5.12 -2.76
C VAL A 77 7.80 -4.36 -3.41
N SER A 78 8.09 -3.14 -2.96
CA SER A 78 9.21 -2.35 -3.48
C SER A 78 10.56 -2.99 -3.16
N SER A 79 10.68 -3.73 -2.05
CA SER A 79 11.90 -4.50 -1.78
C SER A 79 12.15 -5.54 -2.86
N ILE A 80 11.10 -6.27 -3.28
CA ILE A 80 11.19 -7.27 -4.35
C ILE A 80 11.49 -6.59 -5.69
N LYS A 81 10.81 -5.48 -6.00
CA LYS A 81 11.07 -4.68 -7.20
C LYS A 81 12.55 -4.30 -7.33
N GLU A 82 13.16 -3.80 -6.25
CA GLU A 82 14.56 -3.38 -6.27
C GLU A 82 15.52 -4.56 -6.48
N LEU A 83 15.19 -5.75 -5.94
CA LEU A 83 15.96 -6.98 -6.18
C LEU A 83 15.80 -7.46 -7.63
N VAL A 84 14.57 -7.53 -8.13
CA VAL A 84 14.26 -7.94 -9.51
C VAL A 84 14.98 -7.04 -10.50
N SER A 85 14.89 -5.71 -10.31
CA SER A 85 15.54 -4.72 -11.17
C SER A 85 17.06 -4.90 -11.28
N ARG A 86 17.73 -5.29 -10.19
CA ARG A 86 19.19 -5.47 -10.17
C ARG A 86 19.62 -6.84 -10.65
N TRP A 87 18.98 -7.89 -10.16
CA TRP A 87 19.39 -9.27 -10.39
C TRP A 87 18.94 -9.79 -11.76
N TYR A 88 17.83 -9.25 -12.29
CA TYR A 88 17.22 -9.67 -13.55
C TYR A 88 17.13 -8.50 -14.56
N SER A 89 18.06 -7.55 -14.49
CA SER A 89 18.08 -6.32 -15.31
C SER A 89 18.01 -6.55 -16.83
N LYS A 90 18.36 -7.74 -17.31
CA LYS A 90 18.32 -8.13 -18.74
C LYS A 90 17.24 -9.15 -19.07
N SER A 91 16.35 -9.49 -18.13
CA SER A 91 15.32 -10.51 -18.39
C SER A 91 14.19 -9.95 -19.25
N GLU A 92 13.67 -10.79 -20.15
CA GLU A 92 12.56 -10.40 -21.02
C GLU A 92 11.28 -10.13 -20.22
N GLU A 93 11.08 -10.83 -19.11
CA GLU A 93 9.96 -10.61 -18.19
C GLU A 93 10.01 -9.20 -17.62
N LEU A 94 11.17 -8.74 -17.14
CA LEU A 94 11.29 -7.39 -16.60
C LEU A 94 11.10 -6.33 -17.70
N ILE A 95 11.68 -6.54 -18.88
CA ILE A 95 11.55 -5.61 -20.02
C ILE A 95 10.09 -5.47 -20.48
N ASN A 96 9.35 -6.58 -20.47
CA ASN A 96 7.94 -6.62 -20.90
C ASN A 96 6.94 -6.44 -19.75
N MET A 97 7.41 -6.07 -18.55
CA MET A 97 6.53 -5.87 -17.40
C MET A 97 5.56 -4.69 -17.66
N PRO A 98 4.25 -4.86 -17.42
CA PRO A 98 3.29 -3.78 -17.61
C PRO A 98 3.60 -2.56 -16.72
N ALA A 99 3.50 -1.36 -17.30
CA ALA A 99 3.63 -0.12 -16.55
C ALA A 99 2.43 0.10 -15.61
N LYS A 100 2.69 0.66 -14.43
CA LYS A 100 1.65 1.11 -13.49
C LYS A 100 0.87 2.28 -14.06
N LYS A 101 -0.43 2.37 -13.75
CA LYS A 101 -1.29 3.47 -14.21
C LYS A 101 -1.16 4.71 -13.32
N LEU A 102 -0.65 4.57 -12.08
CA LEU A 102 -0.29 5.69 -11.19
C LEU A 102 -1.43 6.68 -10.97
N LYS A 103 -2.61 6.19 -10.61
CA LYS A 103 -3.79 7.03 -10.38
C LYS A 103 -3.76 7.77 -9.04
N HIS A 104 -2.86 7.40 -8.13
CA HIS A 104 -2.69 8.03 -6.82
C HIS A 104 -3.97 8.03 -5.97
N LEU A 105 -4.75 6.96 -6.09
CA LEU A 105 -5.91 6.68 -5.24
C LEU A 105 -5.65 5.38 -4.50
N ALA A 106 -5.81 5.39 -3.18
CA ALA A 106 -5.39 4.28 -2.31
C ALA A 106 -5.91 2.89 -2.79
N MET A 107 -7.17 2.81 -3.23
CA MET A 107 -7.77 1.56 -3.71
C MET A 107 -7.22 1.10 -5.07
N ASP A 108 -6.87 2.04 -5.96
CA ASP A 108 -6.25 1.69 -7.24
C ASP A 108 -4.79 1.28 -7.01
N ASP A 109 -4.07 2.04 -6.18
CA ASP A 109 -2.65 1.79 -5.87
C ASP A 109 -2.45 0.45 -5.15
N ILE A 110 -3.34 0.04 -4.24
CA ILE A 110 -3.23 -1.28 -3.59
C ILE A 110 -3.48 -2.43 -4.57
N LYS A 111 -4.40 -2.27 -5.53
CA LYS A 111 -4.62 -3.27 -6.59
C LYS A 111 -3.40 -3.40 -7.49
N GLU A 112 -2.79 -2.27 -7.86
CA GLU A 112 -1.53 -2.29 -8.62
C GLU A 112 -0.37 -2.92 -7.83
N SER A 113 -0.32 -2.69 -6.51
CA SER A 113 0.69 -3.32 -5.64
C SER A 113 0.52 -4.84 -5.61
N ILE A 114 -0.73 -5.33 -5.53
CA ILE A 114 -1.05 -6.76 -5.56
C ILE A 114 -0.71 -7.36 -6.92
N ASP A 115 -1.11 -6.72 -8.02
CA ASP A 115 -0.84 -7.18 -9.38
C ASP A 115 0.68 -7.25 -9.65
N GLU A 116 1.44 -6.26 -9.18
CA GLU A 116 2.90 -6.25 -9.24
C GLU A 116 3.51 -7.44 -8.47
N LEU A 117 3.05 -7.71 -7.25
CA LEU A 117 3.54 -8.85 -6.48
C LEU A 117 3.16 -10.20 -7.10
N VAL A 118 1.95 -10.30 -7.68
CA VAL A 118 1.52 -11.49 -8.43
C VAL A 118 2.40 -11.71 -9.65
N TYR A 119 2.74 -10.64 -10.37
CA TYR A 119 3.67 -10.70 -11.49
C TYR A 119 5.03 -11.21 -11.04
N TYR A 120 5.59 -10.64 -9.95
CA TYR A 120 6.89 -11.08 -9.46
C TYR A 120 6.87 -12.55 -9.06
N LYS A 121 5.85 -12.97 -8.30
CA LYS A 121 5.68 -14.36 -7.89
C LYS A 121 5.64 -15.31 -9.10
N LYS A 122 4.95 -14.94 -10.17
CA LYS A 122 4.80 -15.79 -11.37
C LYS A 122 6.10 -15.92 -12.18
N HIS A 123 6.92 -14.87 -12.22
CA HIS A 123 8.03 -14.76 -13.17
C HIS A 123 9.43 -14.94 -12.54
N PHE A 124 9.60 -14.66 -11.24
CA PHE A 124 10.93 -14.61 -10.61
C PHE A 124 11.07 -15.50 -9.36
N PHE A 125 10.00 -16.15 -8.92
CA PHE A 125 10.02 -17.05 -7.75
C PHE A 125 9.60 -18.47 -8.16
N VAL A 126 10.10 -19.47 -7.42
CA VAL A 126 9.82 -20.91 -7.59
C VAL A 126 8.73 -21.36 -6.63
#